data_AF-A0A8S2VIS0-F1
#
_entry.id   AF-A0A8S2VIS0-F1
#
_cell.length_a   1.000
_cell.length_b   1.000
_cell.length_c   1.000
_cell.angle_alpha   90.00
_cell.angle_beta   90.00
_cell.angle_gamma   90.00
#
_symmetry.space_group_name_H-M   'P 1'
#
loop_
_entity.id
_entity.type
_entity.pdbx_description
1 polymer ?
#
loop_
_entity_poly.entity_id
_entity_poly.type
_entity_poly.pdbx_seq_one_letter_code
_entity_poly.pdbx_strand_id
1 'polypeptide(L)'
;MDEQRYLYVSNAGSDEVRRYKFGENIGTLVAGGNGQGDGLNQLNYPRHLFVDRHQNVYVSDYNNHRVMKWNKGATEGIVVAGGQDQ
;
A
#
# COMPACT_ATOMS: atom_id res chain seq x y z
N MET A 1 0.70 7.07 -11.83
CA MET A 1 -0.68 7.53 -12.08
C MET A 1 -1.37 6.44 -12.87
N ASP A 2 -2.58 6.01 -12.50
CA ASP A 2 -3.31 4.97 -13.23
C ASP A 2 -4.14 5.52 -14.41
N GLU A 3 -4.77 4.62 -15.18
CA GLU A 3 -5.64 4.97 -16.32
C GLU A 3 -6.86 5.81 -15.92
N GLN A 4 -7.29 5.74 -14.65
CA GLN A 4 -8.38 6.54 -14.11
C GLN A 4 -7.89 7.86 -13.48
N ARG A 5 -6.62 8.23 -13.69
CA ARG A 5 -5.97 9.44 -13.21
C ARG A 5 -5.84 9.53 -11.69
N TYR A 6 -5.61 8.42 -11.01
CA TYR A 6 -5.19 8.41 -9.61
C TYR A 6 -3.67 8.41 -9.48
N LEU A 7 -3.14 9.29 -8.63
CA LEU A 7 -1.78 9.25 -8.12
C LEU A 7 -1.76 8.43 -6.83
N TYR A 8 -0.86 7.45 -6.73
CA TYR A 8 -0.65 6.65 -5.53
C TYR A 8 0.66 7.08 -4.88
N VAL A 9 0.63 7.34 -3.59
CA VAL A 9 1.76 7.83 -2.81
C VAL A 9 2.00 6.88 -1.66
N SER A 10 3.18 6.28 -1.62
CA SER A 10 3.68 5.59 -0.43
C SER A 10 4.20 6.63 0.54
N ASN A 11 3.66 6.67 1.76
CA ASN A 11 4.19 7.50 2.82
C ASN A 11 4.88 6.61 3.86
N ALA A 12 6.20 6.53 3.76
CA ALA A 12 7.02 5.73 4.67
C ALA A 12 6.96 6.22 6.12
N GLY A 13 6.67 7.51 6.36
CA GLY A 13 6.61 8.07 7.71
C GLY A 13 5.27 7.82 8.43
N SER A 14 4.23 7.45 7.70
CA SER A 14 2.91 7.13 8.27
C SER A 14 2.45 5.70 7.98
N ASP A 15 3.34 4.85 7.48
CA ASP A 15 3.09 3.42 7.21
C ASP A 15 1.80 3.17 6.42
N GLU A 16 1.56 4.00 5.42
CA GLU A 16 0.34 3.95 4.61
C GLU A 16 0.61 4.25 3.13
N VAL A 17 -0.32 3.80 2.31
CA VAL A 17 -0.42 4.22 0.91
C VAL A 17 -1.75 4.94 0.73
N ARG A 18 -1.70 6.13 0.13
CA ARG A 18 -2.88 6.90 -0.25
C ARG A 18 -2.98 7.07 -1.75
N ARG A 19 -4.20 7.12 -2.27
CA ARG A 19 -4.48 7.54 -3.64
C ARG A 19 -5.18 8.89 -3.68
N TYR A 20 -4.85 9.69 -4.69
CA TYR A 20 -5.40 11.01 -4.95
C TYR A 20 -5.90 11.06 -6.38
N LYS A 21 -7.16 11.46 -6.59
CA LYS A 21 -7.63 11.73 -7.94
C LYS A 21 -7.01 13.04 -8.41
N PHE A 22 -6.62 13.11 -9.68
CA PHE A 22 -6.10 14.35 -10.24
C PHE A 22 -7.09 15.51 -10.05
N GLY A 23 -6.62 16.58 -9.40
CA GLY A 23 -7.42 17.76 -9.04
C GLY A 23 -8.11 17.68 -7.67
N GLU A 24 -7.99 16.56 -6.96
CA GLU A 24 -8.48 16.41 -5.59
C GLU A 24 -7.32 16.51 -4.59
N ASN A 25 -7.57 17.18 -3.46
CA ASN A 25 -6.57 17.37 -2.40
C ASN A 25 -6.75 16.41 -1.21
N ILE A 26 -7.79 15.57 -1.24
CA ILE A 26 -8.09 14.60 -0.18
C ILE A 26 -7.70 13.21 -0.68
N GLY A 27 -6.77 12.57 0.03
CA GLY A 27 -6.29 11.23 -0.30
C GLY A 27 -7.11 10.14 0.39
N THR A 28 -7.48 9.10 -0.36
CA THR A 28 -8.11 7.89 0.19
C THR A 28 -7.03 6.90 0.62
N LEU A 29 -7.12 6.35 1.84
CA LEU A 29 -6.28 5.25 2.31
C LEU A 29 -6.57 3.98 1.49
N VAL A 30 -5.52 3.31 1.01
CA VAL A 30 -5.64 2.09 0.18
C VAL A 30 -4.75 0.93 0.62
N ALA A 31 -3.81 1.16 1.53
CA ALA A 31 -3.03 0.13 2.21
C ALA A 31 -2.45 0.67 3.53
N GLY A 32 -2.28 -0.19 4.53
CA GLY A 32 -1.74 0.19 5.85
C GLY A 32 -2.68 1.11 6.64
N GLY A 33 -2.11 2.11 7.32
CA GLY A 33 -2.87 3.12 8.07
C GLY A 33 -3.34 2.69 9.47
N ASN A 34 -2.90 1.52 9.94
CA ASN A 34 -3.17 1.01 11.30
C ASN A 34 -1.90 1.04 12.18
N GLY A 35 -1.02 2.00 11.91
CA GLY A 35 0.30 2.12 12.54
C GLY A 35 1.34 1.14 11.99
N GLN A 36 2.59 1.35 12.39
CA GLN A 36 3.71 0.49 12.06
C GLN A 36 3.51 -0.91 12.64
N GLY A 37 3.70 -1.95 11.84
CA GLY A 37 3.65 -3.34 12.30
C GLY A 37 3.67 -4.36 11.17
N ASP A 38 3.55 -5.63 11.52
CA ASP A 38 3.59 -6.79 10.63
C ASP A 38 2.21 -7.46 10.44
N GLY A 39 1.14 -6.90 11.04
CA GLY A 39 -0.23 -7.32 10.78
C GLY A 39 -0.61 -7.18 9.29
N LEU A 40 -1.63 -7.91 8.84
CA LEU A 40 -2.09 -7.85 7.44
C LEU A 40 -2.71 -6.50 7.06
N ASN A 41 -3.13 -5.72 8.04
CA ASN A 41 -3.64 -4.36 7.88
C ASN A 41 -2.60 -3.28 8.25
N GLN A 42 -1.34 -3.67 8.48
CA GLN A 42 -0.23 -2.79 8.82
C GLN A 42 0.88 -2.87 7.77
N LEU A 43 1.72 -1.84 7.77
CA LEU A 43 2.95 -1.74 6.98
C LEU A 43 4.09 -1.30 7.91
N ASN A 44 5.32 -1.45 7.46
CA ASN A 44 6.51 -0.99 8.14
C ASN A 44 7.50 -0.42 7.13
N TYR A 45 7.55 0.91 7.08
CA TYR A 45 8.42 1.69 6.21
C TYR A 45 8.24 1.39 4.70
N PRO A 46 7.00 1.45 4.15
CA PRO A 46 6.75 1.10 2.76
C PRO A 46 7.45 2.05 1.77
N ARG A 47 8.20 1.50 0.79
CA ARG A 47 9.04 2.30 -0.14
C ARG A 47 8.49 2.38 -1.56
N HIS A 48 8.26 1.25 -2.18
CA HIS A 48 7.84 1.14 -3.58
C HIS A 48 6.42 0.60 -3.66
N LEU A 49 5.72 1.02 -4.72
CA LEU A 49 4.40 0.50 -5.03
C LEU A 49 4.24 0.26 -6.53
N PHE A 50 3.36 -0.68 -6.85
CA PHE A 50 2.87 -0.94 -8.20
C PHE A 50 1.35 -1.06 -8.16
N VAL A 51 0.66 -0.63 -9.22
CA VAL A 51 -0.80 -0.69 -9.32
C VAL A 51 -1.15 -1.40 -10.62
N ASP A 52 -1.98 -2.44 -10.53
CA ASP A 52 -2.45 -3.17 -11.71
C ASP A 52 -3.73 -2.55 -12.30
N ARG A 53 -4.19 -3.10 -13.44
CA ARG A 53 -5.39 -2.62 -14.15
C ARG A 53 -6.69 -2.78 -13.35
N HIS A 54 -6.70 -3.63 -12.33
CA HIS A 54 -7.84 -3.81 -11.43
C HIS A 54 -7.76 -2.89 -10.20
N GLN A 55 -6.79 -1.95 -10.18
CA GLN A 55 -6.49 -1.06 -9.06
C GLN A 55 -6.10 -1.82 -7.79
N ASN A 56 -5.52 -3.01 -7.92
CA ASN A 56 -4.87 -3.64 -6.77
C ASN A 56 -3.51 -2.95 -6.55
N VAL A 57 -3.19 -2.71 -5.28
CA VAL A 57 -1.97 -2.02 -4.87
C VAL A 57 -1.01 -3.06 -4.32
N TYR A 58 0.18 -3.14 -4.92
CA TYR A 58 1.28 -3.96 -4.44
C TYR A 58 2.27 -3.03 -3.76
N VAL A 59 2.65 -3.32 -2.53
CA VAL A 59 3.53 -2.48 -1.71
C VAL A 59 4.72 -3.31 -1.27
N SER A 60 5.93 -2.78 -1.45
CA SER A 60 7.11 -3.31 -0.79
C SER A 60 7.07 -2.90 0.68
N ASP A 61 6.71 -3.83 1.55
CA ASP A 61 6.67 -3.65 3.00
C ASP A 61 8.09 -3.90 3.55
N TYR A 62 8.91 -2.85 3.42
CA TYR A 62 10.36 -2.95 3.34
C TYR A 62 11.00 -3.57 4.59
N ASN A 63 10.64 -3.08 5.78
CA ASN A 63 11.21 -3.56 7.03
C ASN A 63 10.64 -4.92 7.45
N ASN A 64 9.47 -5.29 6.95
CA ASN A 64 8.87 -6.62 7.17
C ASN A 64 9.33 -7.64 6.11
N HIS A 65 10.23 -7.25 5.20
CA HIS A 65 10.82 -8.13 4.18
C HIS A 65 9.78 -8.90 3.35
N ARG A 66 8.67 -8.24 3.03
CA ARG A 66 7.56 -8.85 2.28
C ARG A 66 7.00 -7.92 1.22
N VAL A 67 6.31 -8.51 0.25
CA VAL A 67 5.48 -7.78 -0.70
C VAL A 67 4.04 -8.10 -0.39
N MET A 68 3.26 -7.05 -0.19
CA MET A 68 1.86 -7.15 0.19
C MET A 68 0.98 -6.62 -0.94
N LYS A 69 -0.14 -7.31 -1.21
CA LYS A 69 -1.15 -6.90 -2.18
C LYS A 69 -2.44 -6.51 -1.46
N TRP A 70 -2.98 -5.33 -1.75
CA TRP A 70 -4.32 -4.91 -1.37
C TRP A 70 -5.22 -4.91 -2.60
N ASN A 71 -6.34 -5.62 -2.52
CA ASN A 71 -7.39 -5.48 -3.51
C ASN A 71 -8.10 -4.12 -3.33
N LYS A 72 -8.66 -3.57 -4.40
CA LYS A 72 -9.40 -2.30 -4.34
C LYS A 72 -10.49 -2.35 -3.26
N GLY A 73 -10.37 -1.48 -2.25
CA GLY A 73 -11.34 -1.37 -1.14
C GLY A 73 -11.14 -2.38 -0.01
N ALA A 74 -10.08 -3.19 -0.05
CA ALA A 74 -9.74 -4.10 1.04
C ALA A 74 -9.25 -3.33 2.29
N THR A 75 -9.58 -3.84 3.47
CA THR A 75 -9.10 -3.34 4.76
C THR A 75 -7.81 -4.02 5.23
N GLU A 76 -7.45 -5.14 4.61
CA GLU A 76 -6.24 -5.91 4.86
C GLU A 76 -5.61 -6.39 3.55
N GLY A 77 -4.31 -6.66 3.60
CA GLY A 77 -3.53 -7.12 2.47
C GLY A 77 -3.28 -8.62 2.52
N ILE A 78 -2.68 -9.11 1.44
CA ILE A 78 -2.27 -10.50 1.29
C ILE A 78 -0.76 -10.50 1.03
N VAL A 79 -0.01 -11.31 1.77
CA VAL A 79 1.41 -11.54 1.48
C VAL A 79 1.49 -12.30 0.16
N VAL A 80 2.13 -11.71 -0.84
CA VAL A 80 2.31 -12.33 -2.17
C VAL A 80 3.74 -12.78 -2.44
N ALA A 81 4.71 -12.31 -1.65
CA ALA A 81 6.10 -12.76 -1.67
C ALA A 81 6.83 -12.37 -0.38
N GLY A 82 7.88 -13.11 -0.01
CA GLY A 82 8.70 -12.85 1.17
C GLY A 82 7.97 -13.16 2.48
N GLY A 83 8.33 -12.46 3.56
CA GLY A 83 7.70 -12.61 4.87
C GLY A 83 8.12 -13.86 5.65
N GLN A 84 9.28 -14.46 5.30
CA GLN A 84 9.90 -15.44 6.17
C GLN A 84 10.81 -14.73 7.18
N ASP A 85 10.63 -15.10 8.43
CA ASP A 85 11.33 -14.63 9.62
C ASP A 85 12.85 -14.51 9.40
N GLN A 86 13.43 -13.42 9.94
CA GLN A 86 14.81 -13.49 10.43
C GLN A 86 14.83 -14.22 11.77
#